data_AF-A0A4Z2B906-F1
#
_entry.id   AF-A0A4Z2B906-F1
#
_cell.length_a   1.000
_cell.length_b   1.000
_cell.length_c   1.000
_cell.angle_alpha   90.00
_cell.angle_beta   90.00
_cell.angle_gamma   90.00
#
_symmetry.space_group_name_H-M   'P 1'
#
loop_
_entity.id
_entity.type
_entity.pdbx_description
1 polymer ?
#
loop_
_entity_poly.entity_id
_entity_poly.type
_entity_poly.pdbx_seq_one_letter_code
_entity_poly.pdbx_strand_id
1 'polypeptide(L)'
;MDLTAKHGLALLDQLRKMRETEHLTDVVLVAEGISFPCHRVVLAAFSPYFRVMFTCGLRECNNREILLRDTPAESLALLLNYMYCSDLPLNNNNVQGISIAAFLLQMDDVFIRCRKHMIENMDASNCLGVYYFARDLGAEELADHAQRYVRQHFVQVCQHEEVLELEPHQLGKLLMSDDLNVYQEESILDVVLSWVKHSTVTETEVRIIHLPELLRKVRLPLVNPDYLREMVKRNTVLLAEGECLDMVNEALEVSTMHPAAVPRKLKLRYGMETTDLLLCIGNDSGGIRSRYADFAEQSFCYAPSTTRTYYMTSPRYGDALGYVSTGVVTENNGIIVAGEVGVRRAARQKDINVEIYRYKVEAQGTWEHLTSAEHRDSYALGSLGDAVYLLGGQMRLKNQYLITNCVERWSLQGGPWRSAAPLPLPLAFHSVVRMNDRLYVMGGRTPQTFSMEDEPDRLSNRLLEYNPHTNMWKELAPMKYSKYRCCAVVLKNEIFVMGGIGCEGGDRGQSRPLSRCSGDLQSRW
;
A
#
# COMPACT_ATOMS: atom_id res chain seq x y z
N MET A 1 17.07 5.48 37.56
CA MET A 1 17.99 6.30 36.75
C MET A 1 19.37 6.25 37.38
N ASP A 2 20.37 5.89 36.58
CA ASP A 2 21.78 5.71 36.93
C ASP A 2 22.42 7.00 37.49
N LEU A 3 23.37 6.90 38.42
CA LEU A 3 24.02 8.07 39.06
C LEU A 3 24.79 8.92 38.03
N THR A 4 25.37 8.24 37.04
CA THR A 4 26.09 8.82 35.90
C THR A 4 25.18 9.67 35.01
N ALA A 5 23.96 9.18 34.72
CA ALA A 5 22.96 9.90 33.94
C ALA A 5 22.50 11.19 34.66
N LYS A 6 22.33 11.14 35.99
CA LYS A 6 21.98 12.33 36.79
C LYS A 6 23.07 13.39 36.76
N HIS A 7 24.34 12.99 36.80
CA HIS A 7 25.47 13.92 36.75
C HIS A 7 25.50 14.72 35.43
N GLY A 8 25.32 14.04 34.28
CA GLY A 8 25.26 14.71 32.98
C GLY A 8 24.10 15.69 32.86
N LEU A 9 22.90 15.30 33.33
CA LEU A 9 21.73 16.17 33.33
C LEU A 9 21.92 17.41 34.22
N ALA A 10 22.52 17.25 35.40
CA ALA A 10 22.79 18.37 36.30
C ALA A 10 23.78 19.37 35.68
N LEU A 11 24.83 18.89 35.00
CA LEU A 11 25.78 19.75 34.30
C LEU A 11 25.12 20.58 33.19
N LEU A 12 24.31 19.94 32.34
CA LEU A 12 23.57 20.62 31.27
C LEU A 12 22.59 21.67 31.83
N ASP A 13 21.88 21.35 32.92
CA ASP A 13 20.98 22.30 33.59
C ASP A 13 21.71 23.55 34.11
N GLN A 14 22.92 23.38 34.66
CA GLN A 14 23.73 24.53 35.09
C GLN A 14 24.24 25.36 33.90
N LEU A 15 24.72 24.72 32.83
CA LEU A 15 25.16 25.42 31.61
C LEU A 15 24.03 26.20 30.95
N ARG A 16 22.81 25.66 30.99
CA ARG A 16 21.60 26.34 30.52
C ARG A 16 21.31 27.60 31.35
N LYS A 17 21.28 27.51 32.67
CA LYS A 17 21.07 28.67 33.57
C LYS A 17 22.13 29.76 33.38
N MET A 18 23.38 29.35 33.15
CA MET A 18 24.47 30.29 32.84
C MET A 18 24.23 31.01 31.51
N ARG A 19 23.75 30.31 30.49
CA ARG A 19 23.38 30.93 29.21
C ARG A 19 22.21 31.92 29.36
N GLU A 20 21.15 31.53 30.07
CA GLU A 20 19.95 32.38 30.29
C GLU A 20 20.28 33.66 31.07
N THR A 21 21.30 33.62 31.93
CA THR A 21 21.78 34.78 32.69
C THR A 21 23.01 35.45 32.07
N GLU A 22 23.40 35.03 30.86
CA GLU A 22 24.57 35.48 30.09
C GLU A 22 25.94 35.36 30.82
N HIS A 23 26.02 34.56 31.87
CA HIS A 23 27.26 34.32 32.62
C HIS A 23 28.20 33.40 31.85
N LEU A 24 29.48 33.78 31.77
CA LEU A 24 30.55 33.01 31.12
C LEU A 24 30.34 32.75 29.62
N THR A 25 29.40 33.44 28.97
CA THR A 25 29.22 33.40 27.52
C THR A 25 30.42 34.06 26.82
N ASP A 26 31.07 33.29 25.94
CA ASP A 26 32.32 33.65 25.28
C ASP A 26 32.16 33.89 23.77
N VAL A 27 30.95 33.68 23.24
CA VAL A 27 30.60 33.94 21.84
C VAL A 27 29.13 34.37 21.69
N VAL A 28 28.85 35.20 20.69
CA VAL A 28 27.51 35.63 20.29
C VAL A 28 27.29 35.23 18.84
N LEU A 29 26.27 34.41 18.58
CA LEU A 29 25.84 34.09 17.22
C LEU A 29 24.80 35.11 16.79
N VAL A 30 24.88 35.60 15.55
CA VAL A 30 23.90 36.53 14.99
C VAL A 30 23.27 35.90 13.76
N ALA A 31 21.95 35.77 13.76
CA ALA A 31 21.14 35.28 12.64
C ALA A 31 19.97 36.22 12.42
N GLU A 32 19.75 36.66 11.18
CA GLU A 32 18.68 37.62 10.81
C GLU A 32 18.60 38.87 11.71
N GLY A 33 19.76 39.32 12.23
CA GLY A 33 19.85 40.48 13.14
C GLY A 33 19.53 40.19 14.61
N ILE A 34 19.19 38.95 14.97
CA ILE A 34 18.96 38.51 16.35
C ILE A 34 20.26 37.92 16.92
N SER A 35 20.67 38.40 18.10
CA SER A 35 21.89 37.98 18.79
C SER A 35 21.61 36.89 19.83
N PHE A 36 22.44 35.84 19.85
CA PHE A 36 22.33 34.68 20.72
C PHE A 36 23.66 34.45 21.49
N PRO A 37 23.76 34.89 22.75
CA PRO A 37 24.90 34.60 23.62
C PRO A 37 25.00 33.09 23.93
N CYS A 38 26.18 32.50 23.74
CA CYS A 38 26.42 31.06 23.84
C CYS A 38 27.82 30.75 24.43
N HIS A 39 28.06 29.46 24.69
CA HIS A 39 29.36 28.93 25.10
C HIS A 39 30.01 28.17 23.95
N ARG A 40 31.22 28.55 23.54
CA ARG A 40 31.98 27.90 22.46
C ARG A 40 32.14 26.40 22.67
N VAL A 41 32.41 26.00 23.92
CA VAL A 41 32.59 24.58 24.28
C VAL A 41 31.33 23.75 24.05
N VAL A 42 30.14 24.32 24.33
CA VAL A 42 28.87 23.62 24.09
C VAL A 42 28.61 23.53 22.59
N LEU A 43 28.76 24.63 21.86
CA LEU A 43 28.61 24.64 20.41
C LEU A 43 29.54 23.64 19.72
N ALA A 44 30.82 23.60 20.09
CA ALA A 44 31.81 22.68 19.54
C ALA A 44 31.57 21.20 19.91
N ALA A 45 30.92 20.93 21.05
CA ALA A 45 30.56 19.57 21.45
C ALA A 45 29.47 18.99 20.54
N PHE A 46 28.49 19.80 20.15
CA PHE A 46 27.32 19.35 19.38
C PHE A 46 27.41 19.61 17.87
N SER A 47 28.30 20.49 17.42
CA SER A 47 28.45 20.85 16.01
C SER A 47 29.92 20.76 15.58
N PRO A 48 30.25 19.82 14.67
CA PRO A 48 31.56 19.75 14.02
C PRO A 48 31.94 21.06 13.33
N TYR A 49 30.98 21.77 12.73
CA TYR A 49 31.19 23.08 12.12
C TYR A 49 31.78 24.09 13.11
N PHE A 50 31.15 24.25 14.28
CA PHE A 50 31.67 25.13 15.33
C PHE A 50 32.97 24.63 15.94
N ARG A 51 33.14 23.31 16.07
CA ARG A 51 34.39 22.72 16.56
C ARG A 51 35.57 23.10 15.68
N VAL A 52 35.43 22.94 14.37
CA VAL A 52 36.44 23.34 13.38
C VAL A 52 36.65 24.85 13.45
N MET A 53 35.57 25.65 13.41
CA MET A 53 35.64 27.11 13.47
C MET A 53 36.40 27.64 14.69
N PHE A 54 36.27 27.02 15.87
CA PHE A 54 36.93 27.48 17.09
C PHE A 54 38.33 26.91 17.31
N THR A 55 38.73 25.88 16.56
CA THR A 55 40.03 25.19 16.75
C THR A 55 41.01 25.38 15.60
N CYS A 56 40.58 25.87 14.43
CA CYS A 56 41.40 25.94 13.21
C CYS A 56 42.35 27.15 13.12
N GLY A 57 42.41 28.02 14.14
CA GLY A 57 43.35 29.15 14.18
C GLY A 57 43.09 30.28 13.17
N LEU A 58 41.93 30.28 12.50
CA LEU A 58 41.50 31.36 11.59
C LEU A 58 40.95 32.57 12.36
N ARG A 59 40.64 33.68 11.67
CA ARG A 59 40.21 34.95 12.31
C ARG A 59 38.96 34.77 13.17
N GLU A 60 38.08 33.86 12.76
CA GLU A 60 36.84 33.47 13.44
C GLU A 60 37.11 32.88 14.83
N CYS A 61 38.28 32.28 15.07
CA CYS A 61 38.69 31.81 16.38
C CYS A 61 38.85 32.94 17.41
N ASN A 62 39.06 34.19 16.99
CA ASN A 62 39.22 35.33 17.90
C ASN A 62 38.03 36.30 17.88
N ASN A 63 37.07 36.09 16.98
CA ASN A 63 35.87 36.92 16.94
C ASN A 63 34.88 36.48 18.03
N ARG A 64 34.40 37.47 18.79
CA ARG A 64 33.34 37.27 19.79
C ARG A 64 31.96 37.20 19.16
N GLU A 65 31.77 37.79 17.98
CA GLU A 65 30.49 37.84 17.27
C GLU A 65 30.61 37.12 15.91
N ILE A 66 29.67 36.22 15.62
CA ILE A 66 29.69 35.35 14.44
C ILE A 66 28.36 35.47 13.72
N LEU A 67 28.40 35.99 12.49
CA LEU A 67 27.23 36.18 11.65
C LEU A 67 26.95 34.91 10.83
N LEU A 68 25.79 34.30 11.04
CA LEU A 68 25.25 33.19 10.27
C LEU A 68 24.23 33.74 9.26
N ARG A 69 24.64 33.82 7.98
CA ARG A 69 23.82 34.45 6.93
C ARG A 69 22.69 33.55 6.43
N ASP A 70 22.96 32.25 6.32
CA ASP A 70 22.04 31.28 5.69
C ASP A 70 21.30 30.43 6.73
N THR A 71 21.06 30.98 7.92
CA THR A 71 20.43 30.25 9.04
C THR A 71 19.27 31.08 9.61
N PRO A 72 18.02 30.60 9.50
CA PRO A 72 16.88 31.30 10.10
C PRO A 72 17.04 31.43 11.61
N ALA A 73 16.72 32.60 12.18
CA ALA A 73 16.96 32.88 13.59
C ALA A 73 16.11 31.98 14.51
N GLU A 74 14.87 31.68 14.14
CA GLU A 74 14.00 30.76 14.86
C GLU A 74 14.58 29.34 14.89
N SER A 75 15.09 28.87 13.74
CA SER A 75 15.71 27.54 13.63
C SER A 75 16.98 27.45 14.47
N LEU A 76 17.80 28.50 14.47
CA LEU A 76 18.99 28.59 15.33
C LEU A 76 18.60 28.57 16.81
N ALA A 77 17.55 29.30 17.21
CA ALA A 77 17.08 29.31 18.59
C ALA A 77 16.66 27.90 19.06
N LEU A 78 15.93 27.16 18.22
CA LEU A 78 15.52 25.78 18.50
C LEU A 78 16.71 24.82 18.57
N LEU A 79 17.68 24.94 17.67
CA LEU A 79 18.91 24.14 17.72
C LEU A 79 19.74 24.44 18.97
N LEU A 80 19.84 25.70 19.37
CA LEU A 80 20.51 26.08 20.61
C LEU A 80 19.76 25.56 21.84
N ASN A 81 18.43 25.59 21.83
CA ASN A 81 17.64 24.96 22.90
C ASN A 81 17.90 23.45 22.96
N TYR A 82 18.01 22.78 21.81
CA TYR A 82 18.38 21.38 21.75
C TYR A 82 19.78 21.11 22.33
N MET A 83 20.79 21.91 21.98
CA MET A 83 22.15 21.75 22.52
C MET A 83 22.24 21.87 24.05
N TYR A 84 21.37 22.68 24.65
CA TYR A 84 21.39 22.93 26.11
C TYR A 84 20.35 22.13 26.89
N CYS A 85 19.23 21.75 26.27
CA CYS A 85 18.08 21.14 26.96
C CYS A 85 17.71 19.74 26.44
N SER A 86 18.35 19.26 25.36
CA SER A 86 17.98 18.05 24.63
C SER A 86 16.52 18.05 24.11
N ASP A 87 15.89 19.22 24.05
CA ASP A 87 14.51 19.38 23.57
C ASP A 87 14.52 20.03 22.18
N LEU A 88 13.81 19.40 21.24
CA LEU A 88 13.67 19.85 19.87
C LEU A 88 12.24 19.55 19.39
N PRO A 89 11.30 20.49 19.61
CA PRO A 89 9.93 20.34 19.16
C PRO A 89 9.87 20.52 17.62
N LEU A 90 9.63 19.42 16.92
CA LEU A 90 9.48 19.40 15.46
C LEU A 90 8.00 19.49 15.07
N ASN A 91 7.71 20.33 14.09
CA ASN A 91 6.41 20.44 13.43
C ASN A 91 6.59 20.75 11.93
N ASN A 92 5.51 20.67 11.15
CA ASN A 92 5.57 20.86 9.70
C ASN A 92 6.06 22.26 9.27
N ASN A 93 5.90 23.28 10.11
CA ASN A 93 6.30 24.66 9.79
C ASN A 93 7.79 24.91 10.04
N ASN A 94 8.37 24.30 11.07
CA ASN A 94 9.76 24.54 11.48
C ASN A 94 10.75 23.49 10.96
N VAL A 95 10.28 22.29 10.59
CA VAL A 95 11.18 21.16 10.29
C VAL A 95 12.12 21.43 9.12
N GLN A 96 11.67 22.13 8.08
CA GLN A 96 12.50 22.48 6.93
C GLN A 96 13.62 23.46 7.30
N GLY A 97 13.29 24.54 8.04
CA GLY A 97 14.26 25.52 8.52
C GLY A 97 15.31 24.90 9.46
N ILE A 98 14.86 24.06 10.40
CA ILE A 98 15.75 23.32 11.31
C ILE A 98 16.63 22.36 10.52
N SER A 99 16.10 21.70 9.48
CA SER A 99 16.88 20.78 8.63
C SER A 99 18.00 21.50 7.88
N ILE A 100 17.71 22.67 7.29
CA ILE A 100 18.73 23.50 6.61
C ILE A 100 19.82 23.92 7.61
N ALA A 101 19.40 24.44 8.76
CA ALA A 101 20.32 24.87 9.81
C ALA A 101 21.18 23.70 10.34
N ALA A 102 20.57 22.54 10.59
CA ALA A 102 21.28 21.33 11.04
C ALA A 102 22.27 20.83 9.98
N PHE A 103 21.91 20.86 8.71
CA PHE A 103 22.80 20.49 7.61
C PHE A 103 24.02 21.44 7.54
N LEU A 104 23.80 22.76 7.56
CA LEU A 104 24.86 23.76 7.52
C LEU A 104 25.80 23.67 8.74
N LEU A 105 25.22 23.43 9.93
CA LEU A 105 25.96 23.30 11.18
C LEU A 105 26.51 21.87 11.41
N GLN A 106 26.39 20.98 10.43
CA GLN A 106 26.87 19.59 10.47
C GLN A 106 26.33 18.78 11.67
N MET A 107 25.06 19.00 12.03
CA MET A 107 24.36 18.29 13.11
C MET A 107 23.59 17.10 12.55
N ASP A 108 24.32 16.05 12.15
CA ASP A 108 23.76 14.90 11.42
C ASP A 108 22.62 14.20 12.18
N ASP A 109 22.74 14.02 13.50
CA ASP A 109 21.69 13.38 14.32
C ASP A 109 20.37 14.17 14.29
N VAL A 110 20.46 15.51 14.31
CA VAL A 110 19.28 16.38 14.20
C VAL A 110 18.70 16.30 12.80
N PHE A 111 19.56 16.33 11.77
CA PHE A 111 19.13 16.20 10.38
C PHE A 111 18.40 14.87 10.12
N ILE A 112 18.92 13.75 10.65
CA ILE A 112 18.27 12.43 10.59
C ILE A 112 16.89 12.48 11.26
N ARG A 113 16.77 13.12 12.43
CA ARG A 113 15.51 13.26 13.16
C ARG A 113 14.48 14.09 12.38
N CYS A 114 14.88 15.20 11.77
CA CYS A 114 14.02 16.01 10.94
C CYS A 114 13.52 15.26 9.70
N ARG A 115 14.41 14.53 9.03
CA ARG A 115 14.05 13.65 7.90
C ARG A 115 13.03 12.59 8.30
N LYS A 116 13.23 11.92 9.44
CA LYS A 116 12.28 10.93 9.95
C LYS A 116 10.91 11.56 10.21
N HIS A 117 10.88 12.75 10.82
CA HIS A 117 9.64 13.49 11.06
C HIS A 117 8.92 13.84 9.75
N MET A 118 9.64 14.29 8.71
CA MET A 118 9.07 14.58 7.40
C MET A 118 8.50 13.34 6.71
N ILE A 119 9.13 12.16 6.87
CA ILE A 119 8.60 10.89 6.33
C ILE A 119 7.33 10.46 7.08
N GLU A 120 7.32 10.55 8.41
CA GLU A 120 6.20 10.11 9.24
C GLU A 120 4.96 11.00 9.12
N ASN A 121 5.13 12.28 8.77
CA ASN A 121 4.05 13.28 8.65
C ASN A 121 3.81 13.74 7.21
N MET A 122 4.28 12.97 6.22
CA MET A 122 4.02 13.26 4.81
C MET A 122 2.57 12.96 4.46
N ASP A 123 1.92 13.89 3.78
CA ASP A 123 0.54 13.73 3.31
C ASP A 123 0.34 14.38 1.93
N ALA A 124 -0.87 14.25 1.36
CA ALA A 124 -1.17 14.78 0.03
C ALA A 124 -1.07 16.31 -0.08
N SER A 125 -1.14 17.04 1.03
CA SER A 125 -1.09 18.49 1.09
C SER A 125 0.31 19.07 1.30
N ASN A 126 1.31 18.24 1.63
CA ASN A 126 2.69 18.70 1.90
C ASN A 126 3.78 17.96 1.09
N CYS A 127 3.42 16.87 0.41
CA CYS A 127 4.39 15.98 -0.21
C CYS A 127 5.20 16.62 -1.35
N LEU A 128 4.64 17.60 -2.07
CA LEU A 128 5.36 18.30 -3.14
C LEU A 128 6.38 19.26 -2.56
N GLY A 129 5.99 20.01 -1.53
CA GLY A 129 6.91 20.86 -0.78
C GLY A 129 8.09 20.06 -0.24
N VAL A 130 7.83 18.91 0.40
CA VAL A 130 8.89 18.03 0.91
C VAL A 130 9.76 17.46 -0.21
N TYR A 131 9.17 17.09 -1.36
CA TYR A 131 9.93 16.57 -2.51
C TYR A 131 10.94 17.59 -3.06
N TYR A 132 10.49 18.82 -3.34
CA TYR A 132 11.36 19.85 -3.89
C TYR A 132 12.40 20.31 -2.87
N PHE A 133 12.00 20.48 -1.61
CA PHE A 133 12.91 20.73 -0.50
C PHE A 133 14.04 19.70 -0.42
N ALA A 134 13.69 18.40 -0.42
CA ALA A 134 14.65 17.32 -0.31
C ALA A 134 15.60 17.26 -1.51
N ARG A 135 15.08 17.51 -2.72
CA ARG A 135 15.88 17.59 -3.94
C ARG A 135 16.90 18.73 -3.87
N ASP A 136 16.46 19.91 -3.46
CA ASP A 136 17.30 21.11 -3.44
C ASP A 136 18.38 21.02 -2.34
N LEU A 137 18.09 20.34 -1.24
CA LEU A 137 19.07 20.03 -0.18
C LEU A 137 20.00 18.85 -0.52
N GLY A 138 19.73 18.09 -1.58
CA GLY A 138 20.48 16.88 -1.94
C GLY A 138 20.19 15.67 -1.03
N ALA A 139 19.06 15.67 -0.33
CA ALA A 139 18.61 14.58 0.53
C ALA A 139 17.93 13.47 -0.31
N GLU A 140 18.71 12.70 -1.06
CA GLU A 140 18.24 11.72 -2.05
C GLU A 140 17.20 10.72 -1.48
N GLU A 141 17.45 10.15 -0.29
CA GLU A 141 16.52 9.19 0.33
C GLU A 141 15.13 9.79 0.61
N LEU A 142 15.09 11.05 1.06
CA LEU A 142 13.84 11.75 1.35
C LEU A 142 13.13 12.16 0.05
N ALA A 143 13.89 12.63 -0.94
CA ALA A 143 13.37 13.01 -2.25
C ALA A 143 12.75 11.80 -2.96
N ASP A 144 13.41 10.64 -2.94
CA ASP A 144 12.91 9.39 -3.49
C ASP A 144 11.62 8.94 -2.79
N HIS A 145 11.57 9.06 -1.46
CA HIS A 145 10.37 8.71 -0.69
C HIS A 145 9.19 9.61 -1.06
N ALA A 146 9.42 10.94 -1.06
CA ALA A 146 8.40 11.92 -1.43
C ALA A 146 7.93 11.74 -2.87
N GLN A 147 8.84 11.46 -3.81
CA GLN A 147 8.49 11.21 -5.20
C GLN A 147 7.62 9.97 -5.38
N ARG A 148 7.92 8.87 -4.66
CA ARG A 148 7.08 7.67 -4.67
C ARG A 148 5.68 7.96 -4.13
N TYR A 149 5.60 8.73 -3.04
CA TYR A 149 4.32 9.15 -2.46
C TYR A 149 3.49 9.95 -3.46
N VAL A 150 4.07 10.98 -4.09
CA VAL A 150 3.41 11.80 -5.12
C VAL A 150 2.89 10.94 -6.27
N ARG A 151 3.68 9.98 -6.76
CA ARG A 151 3.28 9.09 -7.86
C ARG A 151 2.10 8.18 -7.48
N GLN A 152 2.11 7.63 -6.27
CA GLN A 152 1.07 6.71 -5.79
C GLN A 152 -0.25 7.43 -5.45
N HIS A 153 -0.16 8.65 -4.90
CA HIS A 153 -1.30 9.43 -4.43
C HIS A 153 -1.63 10.63 -5.32
N PHE A 154 -1.16 10.63 -6.59
CA PHE A 154 -1.25 11.79 -7.49
C PHE A 154 -2.64 12.41 -7.56
N VAL A 155 -3.70 11.59 -7.69
CA VAL A 155 -5.10 12.08 -7.74
C VAL A 155 -5.49 12.87 -6.49
N GLN A 156 -5.01 12.50 -5.31
CA GLN A 156 -5.26 13.23 -4.06
C GLN A 156 -4.42 14.51 -3.99
N VAL A 157 -3.15 14.44 -4.40
CA VAL A 157 -2.23 15.59 -4.44
C VAL A 157 -2.80 16.69 -5.34
N CYS A 158 -3.40 16.32 -6.48
CA CYS A 158 -4.07 17.22 -7.41
C CYS A 158 -5.26 18.01 -6.84
N GLN A 159 -5.78 17.62 -5.67
CA GLN A 159 -6.88 18.34 -5.00
C GLN A 159 -6.38 19.44 -4.07
N HIS A 160 -5.07 19.49 -3.80
CA HIS A 160 -4.44 20.45 -2.90
C HIS A 160 -3.75 21.59 -3.67
N GLU A 161 -3.63 22.74 -3.01
CA GLU A 161 -3.12 23.99 -3.61
C GLU A 161 -1.63 23.90 -3.97
N GLU A 162 -0.82 23.05 -3.31
CA GLU A 162 0.62 22.91 -3.61
C GLU A 162 0.93 22.62 -5.09
N VAL A 163 0.07 21.85 -5.77
CA VAL A 163 0.24 21.55 -7.20
C VAL A 163 0.12 22.82 -8.05
N LEU A 164 -0.75 23.73 -7.61
CA LEU A 164 -1.08 24.97 -8.31
C LEU A 164 0.02 26.04 -8.13
N GLU A 165 0.85 25.90 -7.10
CA GLU A 165 2.00 26.77 -6.82
C GLU A 165 3.27 26.38 -7.59
N LEU A 166 3.29 25.21 -8.25
CA LEU A 166 4.45 24.73 -8.99
C LEU A 166 4.81 25.62 -10.18
N GLU A 167 6.12 25.72 -10.46
CA GLU A 167 6.62 26.36 -11.68
C GLU A 167 6.26 25.53 -12.93
N PRO A 168 6.13 26.15 -14.12
CA PRO A 168 5.69 25.45 -15.34
C PRO A 168 6.57 24.24 -15.69
N HIS A 169 7.90 24.36 -15.54
CA HIS A 169 8.84 23.28 -15.82
C HIS A 169 8.73 22.12 -14.82
N GLN A 170 8.43 22.43 -13.56
CA GLN A 170 8.24 21.44 -12.48
C GLN A 170 6.99 20.61 -12.73
N LEU A 171 5.87 21.29 -13.05
CA LEU A 171 4.62 20.64 -13.42
C LEU A 171 4.79 19.81 -14.70
N GLY A 172 5.41 20.38 -15.74
CA GLY A 172 5.69 19.67 -16.99
C GLY A 172 6.50 18.38 -16.79
N LYS A 173 7.54 18.41 -15.93
CA LYS A 173 8.34 17.24 -15.58
C LYS A 173 7.52 16.18 -14.85
N LEU A 174 6.63 16.59 -13.94
CA LEU A 174 5.74 15.68 -13.22
C LEU A 174 4.77 14.99 -14.19
N LEU A 175 4.14 15.74 -15.10
CA LEU A 175 3.17 15.23 -16.06
C LEU A 175 3.78 14.32 -17.15
N MET A 176 5.09 14.40 -17.40
CA MET A 176 5.77 13.47 -18.31
C MET A 176 5.93 12.06 -17.73
N SER A 177 5.75 11.86 -16.42
CA SER A 177 5.97 10.57 -15.77
C SER A 177 4.89 9.55 -16.16
N ASP A 178 5.31 8.38 -16.64
CA ASP A 178 4.43 7.23 -16.87
C ASP A 178 3.95 6.59 -15.57
N ASP A 179 4.71 6.77 -14.49
CA ASP A 179 4.50 6.11 -13.20
C ASP A 179 3.41 6.79 -12.33
N LEU A 180 2.66 7.76 -12.89
CA LEU A 180 1.58 8.41 -12.16
C LEU A 180 0.39 7.45 -12.01
N ASN A 181 -0.08 7.26 -10.79
CA ASN A 181 -1.24 6.44 -10.48
C ASN A 181 -2.54 7.21 -10.76
N VAL A 182 -2.93 7.24 -12.03
CA VAL A 182 -4.12 7.93 -12.52
C VAL A 182 -4.95 6.96 -13.36
N TYR A 183 -6.26 6.91 -13.13
CA TYR A 183 -7.18 6.02 -13.85
C TYR A 183 -7.58 6.55 -15.24
N GLN A 184 -7.54 7.87 -15.41
CA GLN A 184 -8.11 8.62 -16.52
C GLN A 184 -7.27 9.85 -16.86
N GLU A 185 -6.95 10.08 -18.13
CA GLU A 185 -6.12 11.22 -18.54
C GLU A 185 -6.87 12.56 -18.33
N GLU A 186 -8.20 12.51 -18.23
CA GLU A 186 -9.10 13.59 -17.78
C GLU A 186 -8.59 14.26 -16.51
N SER A 187 -8.17 13.47 -15.51
CA SER A 187 -7.69 14.00 -14.23
C SER A 187 -6.43 14.86 -14.38
N ILE A 188 -5.59 14.55 -15.37
CA ILE A 188 -4.36 15.31 -15.66
C ILE A 188 -4.70 16.59 -16.42
N LEU A 189 -5.62 16.51 -17.38
CA LEU A 189 -6.11 17.68 -18.09
C LEU A 189 -6.73 18.70 -17.12
N ASP A 190 -7.52 18.23 -16.16
CA ASP A 190 -8.16 19.07 -15.14
C ASP A 190 -7.12 19.81 -14.29
N VAL A 191 -6.01 19.16 -13.96
CA VAL A 191 -4.90 19.76 -13.19
C VAL A 191 -4.23 20.87 -13.99
N VAL A 192 -3.92 20.63 -15.27
CA VAL A 192 -3.31 21.65 -16.14
C VAL A 192 -4.22 22.87 -16.24
N LEU A 193 -5.51 22.66 -16.46
CA LEU A 193 -6.48 23.75 -16.57
C LEU A 193 -6.69 24.49 -15.25
N SER A 194 -6.71 23.75 -14.13
CA SER A 194 -6.80 24.36 -12.79
C SER A 194 -5.57 25.17 -12.48
N TRP A 195 -4.37 24.70 -12.84
CA TRP A 195 -3.11 25.43 -12.67
C TRP A 195 -3.08 26.73 -13.49
N VAL A 196 -3.57 26.74 -14.73
CA VAL A 196 -3.67 27.99 -15.51
C VAL A 196 -4.67 28.96 -14.90
N LYS A 197 -5.80 28.48 -14.38
CA LYS A 197 -6.82 29.33 -13.74
C LYS A 197 -6.41 29.86 -12.37
N HIS A 198 -5.55 29.13 -11.68
CA HIS A 198 -5.12 29.45 -10.32
C HIS A 198 -4.00 30.49 -10.35
N SER A 199 -4.35 31.77 -10.50
CA SER A 199 -3.46 32.89 -10.18
C SER A 199 -4.17 34.24 -10.18
N THR A 200 -3.44 35.30 -9.82
CA THR A 200 -3.84 36.69 -10.06
C THR A 200 -3.86 37.01 -11.55
N VAL A 201 -4.66 38.01 -11.99
CA VAL A 201 -4.85 38.36 -13.42
C VAL A 201 -3.52 38.52 -14.18
N THR A 202 -2.51 39.09 -13.55
CA THR A 202 -1.16 39.30 -14.12
C THR A 202 -0.35 38.02 -14.29
N GLU A 203 -0.48 37.05 -13.38
CA GLU A 203 0.20 35.76 -13.48
C GLU A 203 -0.50 34.82 -14.46
N THR A 204 -1.79 35.02 -14.69
CA THR A 204 -2.59 34.18 -15.61
C THR A 204 -2.08 34.37 -17.04
N GLU A 205 -1.76 35.60 -17.42
CA GLU A 205 -1.17 35.90 -18.73
C GLU A 205 0.16 35.16 -18.93
N VAL A 206 1.00 35.07 -17.90
CA VAL A 206 2.28 34.33 -17.95
C VAL A 206 2.05 32.81 -18.03
N ARG A 207 1.10 32.28 -17.24
CA ARG A 207 0.79 30.85 -17.23
C ARG A 207 0.14 30.37 -18.53
N ILE A 208 -0.66 31.20 -19.20
CA ILE A 208 -1.27 30.89 -20.50
C ILE A 208 -0.20 30.61 -21.57
N ILE A 209 0.92 31.34 -21.55
CA ILE A 209 2.03 31.13 -22.51
C ILE A 209 2.60 29.69 -22.41
N HIS A 210 2.57 29.10 -21.21
CA HIS A 210 3.06 27.73 -20.98
C HIS A 210 2.00 26.64 -21.21
N LEU A 211 0.73 27.01 -21.43
CA LEU A 211 -0.36 26.07 -21.62
C LEU A 211 -0.13 25.11 -22.79
N PRO A 212 0.29 25.55 -24.00
CA PRO A 212 0.53 24.61 -25.11
C PRO A 212 1.65 23.61 -24.81
N GLU A 213 2.68 24.02 -24.06
CA GLU A 213 3.77 23.12 -23.65
C GLU A 213 3.27 22.05 -22.68
N LEU A 214 2.45 22.44 -21.69
CA LEU A 214 1.86 21.53 -20.72
C LEU A 214 0.83 20.58 -21.36
N LEU A 215 -0.02 21.08 -22.25
CA LEU A 215 -1.00 20.26 -22.98
C LEU A 215 -0.32 19.17 -23.82
N ARG A 216 0.87 19.43 -24.37
CA ARG A 216 1.64 18.40 -25.11
C ARG A 216 2.09 17.24 -24.23
N LYS A 217 2.15 17.45 -22.90
CA LYS A 217 2.47 16.39 -21.93
C LYS A 217 1.24 15.57 -21.54
N VAL A 218 0.04 16.05 -21.88
CA VAL A 218 -1.23 15.33 -21.70
C VAL A 218 -1.49 14.47 -22.93
N ARG A 219 -1.87 13.21 -22.71
CA ARG A 219 -2.17 12.25 -23.79
C ARG A 219 -3.60 12.47 -24.27
N LEU A 220 -3.87 13.63 -24.89
CA LEU A 220 -5.21 14.04 -25.34
C LEU A 220 -5.98 12.95 -26.12
N PRO A 221 -5.37 12.10 -26.98
CA PRO A 221 -6.09 11.03 -27.66
C PRO A 221 -6.61 9.90 -26.75
N LEU A 222 -6.19 9.84 -25.48
CA LEU A 222 -6.69 8.91 -24.47
C LEU A 222 -7.84 9.48 -23.63
N VAL A 223 -8.15 10.78 -23.78
CA VAL A 223 -9.24 11.45 -23.08
C VAL A 223 -10.56 11.16 -23.81
N ASN A 224 -11.65 10.97 -23.07
CA ASN A 224 -12.96 10.76 -23.67
C ASN A 224 -13.34 11.94 -24.59
N PRO A 225 -13.69 11.69 -25.87
CA PRO A 225 -14.02 12.75 -26.82
C PRO A 225 -15.25 13.58 -26.44
N ASP A 226 -16.21 13.00 -25.71
CA ASP A 226 -17.36 13.77 -25.19
C ASP A 226 -16.92 14.76 -24.11
N TYR A 227 -16.00 14.33 -23.23
CA TYR A 227 -15.40 15.16 -22.20
C TYR A 227 -14.58 16.30 -22.81
N LEU A 228 -13.71 16.01 -23.78
CA LEU A 228 -12.92 17.04 -24.49
C LEU A 228 -13.80 18.12 -25.12
N ARG A 229 -14.90 17.73 -25.81
CA ARG A 229 -15.82 18.70 -26.42
C ARG A 229 -16.54 19.56 -25.38
N GLU A 230 -16.91 18.99 -24.24
CA GLU A 230 -17.50 19.74 -23.13
C GLU A 230 -16.48 20.72 -22.51
N MET A 231 -15.23 20.30 -22.37
CA MET A 231 -14.16 21.10 -21.79
C MET A 231 -13.75 22.28 -22.66
N VAL A 232 -13.70 22.13 -23.98
CA VAL A 232 -13.46 23.24 -24.91
C VAL A 232 -14.56 24.29 -24.81
N LYS A 233 -15.83 23.87 -24.66
CA LYS A 233 -16.96 24.81 -24.49
C LYS A 233 -16.90 25.58 -23.17
N ARG A 234 -16.43 24.93 -22.10
CA ARG A 234 -16.39 25.51 -20.74
C ARG A 234 -15.21 26.44 -20.51
N ASN A 235 -14.10 26.26 -21.21
CA ASN A 235 -12.86 26.99 -20.95
C ASN A 235 -12.54 27.96 -22.09
N THR A 236 -12.81 29.24 -21.88
CA THR A 236 -12.49 30.31 -22.85
C THR A 236 -10.99 30.43 -23.15
N VAL A 237 -10.13 29.99 -22.22
CA VAL A 237 -8.67 29.99 -22.40
C VAL A 237 -8.22 29.04 -23.52
N LEU A 238 -8.86 27.87 -23.65
CA LEU A 238 -8.57 26.92 -24.74
C LEU A 238 -9.04 27.43 -26.10
N LEU A 239 -10.04 28.32 -26.11
CA LEU A 239 -10.57 28.95 -27.32
C LEU A 239 -9.76 30.19 -27.74
N ALA A 240 -9.03 30.80 -26.82
CA ALA A 240 -8.24 32.00 -27.07
C ALA A 240 -6.90 31.68 -27.76
N GLU A 241 -6.31 30.52 -27.45
CA GLU A 241 -5.04 30.07 -28.01
C GLU A 241 -5.26 29.07 -29.16
N GLY A 242 -4.89 29.49 -30.39
CA GLY A 242 -5.09 28.68 -31.59
C GLY A 242 -4.34 27.34 -31.57
N GLU A 243 -3.12 27.32 -31.04
CA GLU A 243 -2.30 26.10 -30.95
C GLU A 243 -2.95 25.03 -30.04
N CYS A 244 -3.55 25.46 -28.92
CA CYS A 244 -4.27 24.56 -28.03
C CYS A 244 -5.51 23.95 -28.70
N LEU A 245 -6.24 24.77 -29.47
CA LEU A 245 -7.43 24.33 -30.18
C LEU A 245 -7.09 23.32 -31.28
N ASP A 246 -6.01 23.56 -32.03
CA ASP A 246 -5.52 22.63 -33.06
C ASP A 246 -5.15 21.26 -32.46
N MET A 247 -4.45 21.25 -31.32
CA MET A 247 -4.11 20.00 -30.62
C MET A 247 -5.33 19.21 -30.15
N VAL A 248 -6.38 19.88 -29.68
CA VAL A 248 -7.61 19.21 -29.25
C VAL A 248 -8.38 18.68 -30.46
N ASN A 249 -8.44 19.43 -31.56
CA ASN A 249 -9.08 18.99 -32.79
C ASN A 249 -8.37 17.76 -33.38
N GLU A 250 -7.04 17.75 -33.40
CA GLU A 250 -6.24 16.59 -33.82
C GLU A 250 -6.57 15.35 -32.96
N ALA A 251 -6.67 15.51 -31.63
CA ALA A 251 -7.02 14.42 -30.73
C ALA A 251 -8.45 13.87 -30.97
N LEU A 252 -9.41 14.76 -31.29
CA LEU A 252 -10.77 14.37 -31.65
C LEU A 252 -10.82 13.62 -32.99
N GLU A 253 -10.05 14.05 -33.99
CA GLU A 253 -9.93 13.36 -35.28
C GLU A 253 -9.34 11.95 -35.10
N VAL A 254 -8.26 11.81 -34.32
CA VAL A 254 -7.63 10.51 -34.03
C VAL A 254 -8.60 9.58 -33.31
N SER A 255 -9.45 10.10 -32.42
CA SER A 255 -10.47 9.32 -31.69
C SER A 255 -11.59 8.81 -32.60
N THR A 256 -11.83 9.45 -33.75
CA THR A 256 -12.81 9.01 -34.76
C THR A 256 -12.24 8.04 -35.80
N MET A 257 -10.92 7.86 -35.85
CA MET A 257 -10.25 6.96 -36.77
C MET A 257 -10.32 5.50 -36.30
N HIS A 258 -10.36 4.55 -37.26
CA HIS A 258 -10.41 3.11 -36.97
C HIS A 258 -9.15 2.69 -36.15
N PRO A 259 -9.25 1.77 -35.17
CA PRO A 259 -8.12 1.35 -34.30
C PRO A 259 -6.87 0.81 -35.01
N ALA A 260 -6.94 0.47 -36.30
CA ALA A 260 -5.80 0.06 -37.13
C ALA A 260 -5.01 1.24 -37.73
N ALA A 261 -5.55 2.46 -37.71
CA ALA A 261 -4.98 3.67 -38.31
C ALA A 261 -4.32 4.62 -37.29
N VAL A 262 -4.35 4.29 -35.99
CA VAL A 262 -3.79 5.15 -34.93
C VAL A 262 -2.26 5.17 -35.05
N PRO A 263 -1.64 6.34 -35.29
CA PRO A 263 -0.19 6.46 -35.34
C PRO A 263 0.36 6.31 -33.91
N ARG A 264 1.11 5.24 -33.66
CA ARG A 264 1.76 4.87 -32.39
C ARG A 264 0.78 4.52 -31.26
N LYS A 265 0.94 3.31 -30.72
CA LYS A 265 0.28 2.87 -29.48
C LYS A 265 0.78 3.76 -28.33
N LEU A 266 -0.02 4.74 -27.93
CA LEU A 266 0.28 5.59 -26.78
C LEU A 266 0.47 4.71 -25.55
N LYS A 267 1.53 4.95 -24.78
CA LYS A 267 1.76 4.25 -23.53
C LYS A 267 0.70 4.71 -22.53
N LEU A 268 0.09 3.78 -21.81
CA LEU A 268 -0.83 4.08 -20.71
C LEU A 268 -0.04 4.50 -19.47
N ARG A 269 -0.66 5.30 -18.57
CA ARG A 269 -0.06 5.58 -17.26
C ARG A 269 -0.26 4.39 -16.33
N TYR A 270 0.54 4.32 -15.27
CA TYR A 270 0.51 3.22 -14.31
C TYR A 270 -0.90 2.87 -13.81
N GLY A 271 -1.71 3.87 -13.47
CA GLY A 271 -3.09 3.64 -12.98
C GLY A 271 -4.13 3.26 -14.06
N MET A 272 -3.77 3.34 -15.35
CA MET A 272 -4.67 3.07 -16.47
C MET A 272 -4.58 1.63 -17.00
N GLU A 273 -3.58 0.87 -16.57
CA GLU A 273 -3.38 -0.52 -17.00
C GLU A 273 -3.97 -1.47 -15.95
N THR A 274 -5.01 -2.21 -16.33
CA THR A 274 -5.50 -3.34 -15.53
C THR A 274 -4.82 -4.62 -16.03
N THR A 275 -4.09 -5.28 -15.13
CA THR A 275 -3.46 -6.58 -15.41
C THR A 275 -4.03 -7.63 -14.47
N ASP A 276 -4.43 -8.77 -15.03
CA ASP A 276 -4.80 -9.94 -14.24
C ASP A 276 -3.56 -10.52 -13.55
N LEU A 277 -3.60 -10.57 -12.23
CA LEU A 277 -2.50 -11.08 -11.40
C LEU A 277 -2.91 -12.38 -10.72
N LEU A 278 -2.04 -13.38 -10.79
CA LEU A 278 -2.12 -14.57 -9.96
C LEU A 278 -1.48 -14.28 -8.62
N LEU A 279 -2.31 -14.25 -7.58
CA LEU A 279 -1.88 -13.99 -6.22
C LEU A 279 -1.43 -15.28 -5.53
N CYS A 280 -0.21 -15.28 -5.02
CA CYS A 280 0.38 -16.39 -4.27
C CYS A 280 0.72 -15.91 -2.86
N ILE A 281 -0.13 -16.28 -1.90
CA ILE A 281 0.05 -15.98 -0.46
C ILE A 281 0.07 -17.30 0.30
N GLY A 282 1.16 -17.54 1.02
CA GLY A 282 1.31 -18.72 1.85
C GLY A 282 2.73 -18.86 2.37
N ASN A 283 2.87 -19.44 3.55
CA ASN A 283 4.15 -19.81 4.12
C ASN A 283 4.25 -21.34 4.18
N ASP A 284 4.89 -21.95 3.18
CA ASP A 284 5.64 -23.15 3.52
C ASP A 284 7.01 -22.69 4.04
N SER A 285 7.54 -23.37 5.05
CA SER A 285 8.86 -23.06 5.63
C SER A 285 10.02 -23.28 4.64
N GLY A 286 9.73 -23.62 3.38
CA GLY A 286 10.68 -23.82 2.29
C GLY A 286 10.89 -22.57 1.43
N GLY A 287 9.85 -21.75 1.23
CA GLY A 287 9.86 -20.52 0.47
C GLY A 287 10.40 -20.64 -0.97
N ILE A 288 10.41 -19.53 -1.73
CA ILE A 288 11.18 -19.46 -2.98
C ILE A 288 12.60 -19.03 -2.64
N ARG A 289 13.55 -19.98 -2.63
CA ARG A 289 14.98 -19.67 -2.50
C ARG A 289 15.48 -18.95 -3.76
N SER A 290 15.71 -17.64 -3.67
CA SER A 290 16.40 -16.88 -4.71
C SER A 290 17.91 -16.84 -4.43
N ARG A 291 18.73 -16.87 -5.49
CA ARG A 291 20.21 -16.78 -5.37
C ARG A 291 20.69 -15.38 -4.94
N TYR A 292 19.81 -14.38 -4.94
CA TYR A 292 20.17 -12.97 -4.74
C TYR A 292 19.52 -12.32 -3.50
N ALA A 293 18.57 -13.00 -2.83
CA ALA A 293 18.03 -12.59 -1.52
C ALA A 293 17.11 -13.68 -0.93
N ASP A 294 16.98 -13.71 0.41
CA ASP A 294 16.00 -14.56 1.11
C ASP A 294 14.59 -13.97 0.98
N PHE A 295 13.95 -14.22 -0.17
CA PHE A 295 12.52 -13.92 -0.40
C PHE A 295 11.59 -15.05 0.09
N ALA A 296 12.10 -15.99 0.89
CA ALA A 296 11.41 -17.20 1.28
C ALA A 296 10.07 -16.95 1.98
N GLU A 297 9.86 -15.77 2.56
CA GLU A 297 8.66 -15.40 3.29
C GLU A 297 7.77 -14.36 2.59
N GLN A 298 8.11 -13.90 1.36
CA GLN A 298 7.35 -12.84 0.68
C GLN A 298 6.22 -13.38 -0.20
N SER A 299 5.01 -12.88 0.03
CA SER A 299 3.87 -13.01 -0.86
C SER A 299 4.17 -12.34 -2.20
N PHE A 300 3.71 -12.95 -3.29
CA PHE A 300 3.96 -12.42 -4.63
C PHE A 300 2.73 -12.51 -5.53
N CYS A 301 2.73 -11.65 -6.54
CA CYS A 301 1.79 -11.63 -7.64
C CYS A 301 2.55 -11.97 -8.92
N TYR A 302 1.99 -12.85 -9.73
CA TYR A 302 2.53 -13.18 -11.05
C TYR A 302 1.58 -12.68 -12.13
N ALA A 303 2.07 -11.85 -13.04
CA ALA A 303 1.33 -11.40 -14.21
C ALA A 303 1.54 -12.40 -15.36
N PRO A 304 0.54 -13.22 -15.75
CA PRO A 304 0.72 -14.23 -16.80
C PRO A 304 0.98 -13.62 -18.17
N SER A 305 0.43 -12.43 -18.44
CA SER A 305 0.58 -11.71 -19.71
C SER A 305 1.99 -11.18 -19.95
N THR A 306 2.61 -10.61 -18.91
CA THR A 306 3.95 -9.99 -18.99
C THR A 306 5.05 -10.89 -18.47
N THR A 307 4.71 -12.04 -17.87
CA THR A 307 5.62 -12.97 -17.17
C THR A 307 6.42 -12.31 -16.05
N ARG A 308 5.92 -11.19 -15.51
CA ARG A 308 6.57 -10.45 -14.43
C ARG A 308 6.04 -10.90 -13.07
N THR A 309 6.94 -10.98 -12.10
CA THR A 309 6.62 -11.21 -10.70
C THR A 309 6.75 -9.93 -9.92
N TYR A 310 5.71 -9.57 -9.19
CA TYR A 310 5.63 -8.44 -8.28
C TYR A 310 5.59 -8.96 -6.86
N TYR A 311 6.30 -8.31 -5.95
CA TYR A 311 6.31 -8.70 -4.53
C TYR A 311 5.39 -7.79 -3.74
N MET A 312 4.71 -8.35 -2.75
CA MET A 312 3.87 -7.62 -1.83
C MET A 312 4.20 -8.01 -0.40
N THR A 313 3.89 -7.11 0.54
CA THR A 313 4.04 -7.37 1.96
C THR A 313 3.25 -8.61 2.35
N SER A 314 3.89 -9.55 3.03
CA SER A 314 3.23 -10.74 3.56
C SER A 314 2.41 -10.44 4.80
N PRO A 315 1.38 -11.26 5.11
CA PRO A 315 0.80 -11.26 6.44
C PRO A 315 1.90 -11.47 7.49
N ARG A 316 1.78 -10.82 8.65
CA ARG A 316 2.79 -10.95 9.72
C ARG A 316 2.77 -12.35 10.34
N TYR A 317 3.51 -13.27 9.74
CA TYR A 317 3.60 -14.65 10.18
C TYR A 317 4.22 -14.73 11.59
N GLY A 318 3.75 -15.68 12.41
CA GLY A 318 4.21 -15.91 13.78
C GLY A 318 3.63 -14.97 14.85
N ASP A 319 3.50 -13.68 14.56
CA ASP A 319 2.91 -12.69 15.49
C ASP A 319 1.39 -12.51 15.27
N ALA A 320 0.93 -12.43 14.01
CA ALA A 320 -0.48 -12.25 13.66
C ALA A 320 -1.12 -13.56 13.19
N LEU A 321 -0.65 -14.11 12.06
CA LEU A 321 -1.12 -15.38 11.49
C LEU A 321 -0.05 -16.46 11.65
N GLY A 322 -0.44 -17.70 11.98
CA GLY A 322 0.46 -18.85 12.01
C GLY A 322 0.71 -19.36 10.60
N TYR A 323 -0.38 -19.65 9.90
CA TYR A 323 -0.38 -20.01 8.48
C TYR A 323 -1.66 -19.47 7.83
N VAL A 324 -1.61 -19.22 6.52
CA VAL A 324 -2.79 -18.87 5.72
C VAL A 324 -3.44 -20.16 5.23
N SER A 325 -4.70 -20.39 5.61
CA SER A 325 -5.46 -21.58 5.21
C SER A 325 -6.09 -21.40 3.83
N THR A 326 -6.65 -20.22 3.58
CA THR A 326 -7.36 -19.90 2.32
C THR A 326 -7.46 -18.38 2.16
N GLY A 327 -7.66 -17.92 0.94
CA GLY A 327 -7.89 -16.50 0.62
C GLY A 327 -8.94 -16.32 -0.47
N VAL A 328 -9.53 -15.14 -0.53
CA VAL A 328 -10.51 -14.74 -1.54
C VAL A 328 -10.20 -13.32 -2.04
N VAL A 329 -10.51 -13.07 -3.31
CA VAL A 329 -10.46 -11.74 -3.91
C VAL A 329 -11.90 -11.26 -4.10
N THR A 330 -12.25 -10.12 -3.50
CA THR A 330 -13.58 -9.53 -3.61
C THR A 330 -13.80 -8.89 -4.99
N GLU A 331 -15.05 -8.54 -5.30
CA GLU A 331 -15.41 -7.86 -6.56
C GLU A 331 -14.67 -6.54 -6.77
N ASN A 332 -14.31 -5.88 -5.67
CA ASN A 332 -13.61 -4.61 -5.67
C ASN A 332 -12.08 -4.80 -5.58
N ASN A 333 -11.55 -5.94 -6.06
CA ASN A 333 -10.14 -6.33 -5.98
C ASN A 333 -9.56 -6.32 -4.56
N GLY A 334 -10.40 -6.47 -3.54
CA GLY A 334 -9.96 -6.56 -2.15
C GLY A 334 -9.41 -7.95 -1.87
N ILE A 335 -8.18 -8.03 -1.34
CA ILE A 335 -7.55 -9.30 -0.96
C ILE A 335 -7.88 -9.59 0.50
N ILE A 336 -8.50 -10.75 0.76
CA ILE A 336 -8.81 -11.22 2.09
C ILE A 336 -8.20 -12.60 2.29
N VAL A 337 -7.52 -12.80 3.41
CA VAL A 337 -6.94 -14.08 3.80
C VAL A 337 -7.49 -14.49 5.16
N ALA A 338 -7.72 -15.79 5.33
CA ALA A 338 -8.02 -16.37 6.63
C ALA A 338 -7.00 -17.45 6.98
N GLY A 339 -6.68 -17.53 8.26
CA GLY A 339 -5.70 -18.46 8.77
C GLY A 339 -5.86 -18.69 10.26
N GLU A 340 -5.00 -19.55 10.79
CA GLU A 340 -4.92 -19.76 12.23
C GLU A 340 -4.08 -18.67 12.91
N VAL A 341 -4.36 -18.44 14.19
CA VAL A 341 -3.60 -17.54 15.05
C VAL A 341 -2.11 -17.96 15.11
N GLY A 342 -1.20 -16.98 15.06
CA GLY A 342 0.24 -17.23 15.20
C GLY A 342 0.63 -17.90 16.53
N VAL A 343 1.66 -18.76 16.52
CA VAL A 343 2.09 -19.58 17.67
C VAL A 343 2.28 -18.77 18.96
N ARG A 344 2.82 -17.55 18.86
CA ARG A 344 3.04 -16.66 20.03
C ARG A 344 1.74 -16.13 20.63
N ARG A 345 0.75 -15.86 19.78
CA ARG A 345 -0.57 -15.36 20.18
C ARG A 345 -1.47 -16.51 20.65
N ALA A 346 -1.36 -17.67 20.01
CA ALA A 346 -1.99 -18.92 20.44
C ALA A 346 -1.54 -19.36 21.84
N ALA A 347 -0.27 -19.15 22.21
CA ALA A 347 0.22 -19.44 23.57
C ALA A 347 -0.43 -18.58 24.67
N ARG A 348 -1.04 -17.44 24.31
CA ARG A 348 -1.71 -16.51 25.23
C ARG A 348 -3.24 -16.65 25.24
N GLN A 349 -3.82 -17.33 24.25
CA GLN A 349 -5.27 -17.53 24.10
C GLN A 349 -5.66 -18.99 24.34
N LYS A 350 -6.79 -19.20 25.02
CA LYS A 350 -7.29 -20.54 25.33
C LYS A 350 -7.99 -21.20 24.13
N ASP A 351 -8.53 -20.38 23.23
CA ASP A 351 -9.28 -20.79 22.03
C ASP A 351 -8.57 -20.30 20.76
N ILE A 352 -8.41 -21.17 19.77
CA ILE A 352 -7.72 -20.90 18.50
C ILE A 352 -8.75 -20.49 17.46
N ASN A 353 -9.03 -19.20 17.32
CA ASN A 353 -10.00 -18.72 16.34
C ASN A 353 -9.46 -18.70 14.90
N VAL A 354 -10.37 -18.62 13.93
CA VAL A 354 -10.01 -18.30 12.55
C VAL A 354 -9.86 -16.78 12.45
N GLU A 355 -8.66 -16.31 12.12
CA GLU A 355 -8.39 -14.87 12.01
C GLU A 355 -8.43 -14.45 10.53
N ILE A 356 -9.16 -13.38 10.25
CA ILE A 356 -9.35 -12.86 8.91
C ILE A 356 -8.69 -11.50 8.78
N TYR A 357 -7.85 -11.36 7.76
CA TYR A 357 -7.10 -10.16 7.45
C TYR A 357 -7.39 -9.67 6.04
N ARG A 358 -7.36 -8.35 5.86
CA ARG A 358 -7.44 -7.68 4.55
C ARG A 358 -6.15 -6.98 4.23
N TYR A 359 -5.79 -7.01 2.94
CA TYR A 359 -4.69 -6.22 2.44
C TYR A 359 -5.13 -4.77 2.21
N LYS A 360 -4.40 -3.82 2.80
CA LYS A 360 -4.53 -2.40 2.56
C LYS A 360 -3.51 -1.93 1.54
N VAL A 361 -4.02 -1.34 0.46
CA VAL A 361 -3.24 -0.72 -0.60
C VAL A 361 -2.82 0.67 -0.14
N GLU A 362 -1.81 0.71 0.73
CA GLU A 362 -1.11 1.93 1.19
C GLU A 362 0.33 1.91 0.64
N ALA A 363 1.08 3.02 0.77
CA ALA A 363 2.42 3.18 0.19
C ALA A 363 3.44 2.06 0.51
N GLN A 364 3.29 1.39 1.67
CA GLN A 364 4.11 0.24 2.08
C GLN A 364 3.37 -1.11 2.05
N GLY A 365 2.07 -1.12 1.74
CA GLY A 365 1.21 -2.31 1.73
C GLY A 365 1.11 -2.98 3.11
N THR A 366 -0.02 -2.84 3.80
CA THR A 366 -0.17 -3.36 5.17
C THR A 366 -1.31 -4.38 5.27
N TRP A 367 -1.25 -5.27 6.26
CA TRP A 367 -2.33 -6.21 6.56
C TRP A 367 -3.10 -5.75 7.79
N GLU A 368 -4.40 -5.50 7.62
CA GLU A 368 -5.30 -5.15 8.70
C GLU A 368 -6.11 -6.35 9.17
N HIS A 369 -6.31 -6.44 10.49
CA HIS A 369 -7.23 -7.43 11.06
C HIS A 369 -8.66 -6.97 10.84
N LEU A 370 -9.50 -7.83 10.24
CA LEU A 370 -10.91 -7.53 9.99
C LEU A 370 -11.82 -8.09 11.08
N THR A 371 -11.69 -9.39 11.36
CA THR A 371 -12.59 -10.12 12.25
C THR A 371 -12.00 -11.47 12.65
N SER A 372 -12.59 -12.09 13.67
CA SER A 372 -12.28 -13.45 14.12
C SER A 372 -13.55 -14.29 14.07
N ALA A 373 -13.45 -15.53 13.62
CA ALA A 373 -14.53 -16.52 13.64
C ALA A 373 -14.19 -17.69 14.56
N GLU A 374 -15.18 -18.50 14.90
CA GLU A 374 -14.98 -19.71 15.71
C GLU A 374 -13.98 -20.66 15.05
N HIS A 375 -13.22 -21.40 15.86
CA HIS A 375 -12.22 -22.36 15.38
C HIS A 375 -12.80 -23.33 14.35
N ARG A 376 -12.20 -23.33 13.16
CA ARG A 376 -12.44 -24.32 12.12
C ARG A 376 -11.12 -24.65 11.42
N ASP A 377 -10.91 -25.93 11.15
CA ASP A 377 -9.86 -26.39 10.25
C ASP A 377 -10.48 -26.83 8.91
N SER A 378 -9.72 -26.75 7.82
CA SER A 378 -10.09 -27.32 6.51
C SER A 378 -11.43 -26.80 5.97
N TYR A 379 -11.79 -25.58 6.35
CA TYR A 379 -12.93 -24.81 5.84
C TYR A 379 -12.60 -24.20 4.48
N ALA A 380 -13.62 -23.66 3.82
CA ALA A 380 -13.44 -22.84 2.63
C ALA A 380 -14.02 -21.44 2.85
N LEU A 381 -13.40 -20.45 2.21
CA LEU A 381 -13.90 -19.08 2.16
C LEU A 381 -14.54 -18.80 0.80
N GLY A 382 -15.65 -18.06 0.81
CA GLY A 382 -16.25 -17.47 -0.40
C GLY A 382 -16.54 -15.99 -0.18
N SER A 383 -16.38 -15.17 -1.21
CA SER A 383 -16.78 -13.75 -1.19
C SER A 383 -17.92 -13.50 -2.17
N LEU A 384 -18.96 -12.81 -1.71
CA LEU A 384 -20.14 -12.51 -2.51
C LEU A 384 -20.75 -11.18 -2.09
N GLY A 385 -20.84 -10.23 -3.03
CA GLY A 385 -21.21 -8.86 -2.72
C GLY A 385 -20.30 -8.27 -1.65
N ASP A 386 -20.92 -7.62 -0.67
CA ASP A 386 -20.24 -6.99 0.46
C ASP A 386 -20.06 -7.94 1.67
N ALA A 387 -20.00 -9.26 1.43
CA ALA A 387 -19.95 -10.26 2.48
C ALA A 387 -18.95 -11.39 2.21
N VAL A 388 -18.38 -11.92 3.30
CA VAL A 388 -17.51 -13.11 3.33
C VAL A 388 -18.26 -14.25 3.99
N TYR A 389 -18.14 -15.45 3.40
CA TYR A 389 -18.77 -16.68 3.84
C TYR A 389 -17.70 -17.67 4.28
N LEU A 390 -17.88 -18.24 5.48
CA LEU A 390 -17.07 -19.30 6.04
C LEU A 390 -17.88 -20.60 5.99
N LEU A 391 -17.47 -21.54 5.12
CA LEU A 391 -18.24 -22.73 4.77
C LEU A 391 -17.58 -24.00 5.29
N GLY A 392 -18.36 -24.83 5.99
CA GLY A 392 -17.98 -26.17 6.44
C GLY A 392 -16.67 -26.21 7.23
N GLY A 393 -15.92 -27.29 7.05
CA GLY A 393 -14.66 -27.55 7.75
C GLY A 393 -14.82 -28.54 8.90
N GLN A 394 -13.84 -28.55 9.80
CA GLN A 394 -13.78 -29.41 10.98
C GLN A 394 -13.78 -28.54 12.23
N MET A 395 -14.69 -28.84 13.15
CA MET A 395 -14.77 -28.19 14.45
C MET A 395 -14.34 -29.15 15.54
N ARG A 396 -13.68 -28.63 16.58
CA ARG A 396 -13.26 -29.42 17.73
C ARG A 396 -14.34 -29.38 18.81
N LEU A 397 -15.09 -30.47 18.96
CA LEU A 397 -16.09 -30.63 20.01
C LEU A 397 -15.67 -31.73 20.99
N LYS A 398 -15.54 -31.40 22.28
CA LYS A 398 -15.29 -32.37 23.37
C LYS A 398 -14.16 -33.38 23.05
N ASN A 399 -13.03 -32.88 22.50
CA ASN A 399 -11.87 -33.67 22.05
C ASN A 399 -12.07 -34.58 20.82
N GLN A 400 -13.13 -34.38 20.04
CA GLN A 400 -13.33 -35.01 18.74
C GLN A 400 -13.41 -33.95 17.63
N TYR A 401 -12.87 -34.28 16.47
CA TYR A 401 -13.00 -33.44 15.27
C TYR A 401 -14.23 -33.87 14.49
N LEU A 402 -15.21 -32.98 14.36
CA LEU A 402 -16.45 -33.21 13.63
C LEU A 402 -16.47 -32.37 12.36
N ILE A 403 -16.70 -33.01 11.22
CA ILE A 403 -16.95 -32.30 9.97
C ILE A 403 -18.34 -31.65 10.07
N THR A 404 -18.40 -30.34 9.85
CA THR A 404 -19.61 -29.54 10.00
C THR A 404 -20.22 -29.14 8.67
N ASN A 405 -21.52 -28.84 8.67
CA ASN A 405 -22.24 -28.21 7.58
C ASN A 405 -22.55 -26.73 7.85
N CYS A 406 -22.02 -26.15 8.93
CA CYS A 406 -22.24 -24.76 9.28
C CYS A 406 -21.75 -23.82 8.15
N VAL A 407 -22.54 -22.79 7.90
CA VAL A 407 -22.19 -21.69 7.01
C VAL A 407 -22.41 -20.40 7.79
N GLU A 408 -21.36 -19.61 7.93
CA GLU A 408 -21.44 -18.30 8.57
C GLU A 408 -21.10 -17.21 7.58
N ARG A 409 -21.77 -16.07 7.72
CA ARG A 409 -21.57 -14.90 6.89
C ARG A 409 -21.21 -13.69 7.75
N TRP A 410 -20.23 -12.93 7.29
CA TRP A 410 -19.83 -11.66 7.87
C TRP A 410 -19.87 -10.55 6.82
N SER A 411 -20.33 -9.36 7.22
CA SER A 411 -20.39 -8.19 6.35
C SER A 411 -19.05 -7.45 6.35
N LEU A 412 -18.56 -7.05 5.19
CA LEU A 412 -17.34 -6.24 5.06
C LEU A 412 -17.48 -4.86 5.72
N GLN A 413 -18.71 -4.41 5.97
CA GLN A 413 -19.01 -3.20 6.73
C GLN A 413 -18.89 -3.39 8.25
N GLY A 414 -18.62 -4.61 8.72
CA GLY A 414 -18.47 -4.96 10.12
C GLY A 414 -19.71 -5.62 10.75
N GLY A 415 -19.67 -5.76 12.08
CA GLY A 415 -20.71 -6.42 12.87
C GLY A 415 -20.41 -7.90 13.20
N PRO A 416 -21.36 -8.61 13.82
CA PRO A 416 -21.17 -10.00 14.21
C PRO A 416 -21.35 -10.96 13.04
N TRP A 417 -20.73 -12.14 13.15
CA TRP A 417 -21.02 -13.28 12.28
C TRP A 417 -22.49 -13.70 12.40
N ARG A 418 -23.10 -14.06 11.27
CA ARG A 418 -24.49 -14.52 11.20
C ARG A 418 -24.55 -15.88 10.53
N SER A 419 -25.38 -16.77 11.06
CA SER A 419 -25.65 -18.05 10.41
C SER A 419 -26.38 -17.84 9.07
N ALA A 420 -25.92 -18.53 8.04
CA ALA A 420 -26.59 -18.66 6.75
C ALA A 420 -27.15 -20.09 6.61
N ALA A 421 -27.84 -20.38 5.52
CA ALA A 421 -28.36 -21.73 5.27
C ALA A 421 -27.21 -22.76 5.37
N PRO A 422 -27.35 -23.80 6.20
CA PRO A 422 -26.31 -24.80 6.35
C PRO A 422 -26.15 -25.59 5.05
N LEU A 423 -24.95 -26.11 4.80
CA LEU A 423 -24.69 -26.99 3.67
C LEU A 423 -25.63 -28.21 3.74
N PRO A 424 -26.17 -28.69 2.60
CA PRO A 424 -26.99 -29.90 2.55
C PRO A 424 -26.31 -31.15 3.10
N LEU A 425 -24.98 -31.16 3.17
CA LEU A 425 -24.18 -32.20 3.79
C LEU A 425 -22.92 -31.60 4.45
N PRO A 426 -22.37 -32.20 5.52
CA PRO A 426 -21.14 -31.74 6.15
C PRO A 426 -19.91 -31.99 5.25
N LEU A 427 -19.07 -30.97 5.05
CA LEU A 427 -17.93 -31.02 4.12
C LEU A 427 -16.67 -30.37 4.71
N ALA A 428 -15.53 -31.03 4.56
CA ALA A 428 -14.19 -30.48 4.80
C ALA A 428 -13.29 -30.65 3.57
N PHE A 429 -12.27 -29.80 3.38
CA PHE A 429 -11.37 -29.83 2.20
C PHE A 429 -12.11 -29.71 0.85
N HIS A 430 -13.26 -29.03 0.84
CA HIS A 430 -14.03 -28.73 -0.36
C HIS A 430 -13.55 -27.42 -1.01
N SER A 431 -13.94 -27.19 -2.26
CA SER A 431 -13.64 -25.93 -2.96
C SER A 431 -14.90 -25.08 -3.07
N VAL A 432 -14.72 -23.76 -2.99
CA VAL A 432 -15.78 -22.77 -3.19
C VAL A 432 -15.35 -21.84 -4.31
N VAL A 433 -16.25 -21.53 -5.23
CA VAL A 433 -16.06 -20.48 -6.24
C VAL A 433 -17.28 -19.59 -6.34
N ARG A 434 -17.07 -18.37 -6.82
CA ARG A 434 -18.12 -17.38 -7.07
C ARG A 434 -18.31 -17.20 -8.57
N MET A 435 -19.53 -17.34 -9.04
CA MET A 435 -19.91 -17.16 -10.46
C MET A 435 -21.34 -16.61 -10.52
N ASN A 436 -21.60 -15.59 -11.35
CA ASN A 436 -22.93 -14.98 -11.54
C ASN A 436 -23.69 -14.69 -10.23
N ASP A 437 -23.03 -14.01 -9.29
CA ASP A 437 -23.58 -13.63 -7.98
C ASP A 437 -24.12 -14.80 -7.13
N ARG A 438 -23.53 -15.97 -7.31
CA ARG A 438 -23.82 -17.20 -6.55
C ARG A 438 -22.52 -17.86 -6.11
N LEU A 439 -22.60 -18.65 -5.04
CA LEU A 439 -21.49 -19.49 -4.59
C LEU A 439 -21.73 -20.93 -5.04
N TYR A 440 -20.68 -21.58 -5.51
CA TYR A 440 -20.68 -22.98 -5.90
C TYR A 440 -19.72 -23.74 -5.00
N VAL A 441 -20.22 -24.78 -4.35
CA VAL A 441 -19.44 -25.69 -3.49
C VAL A 441 -19.33 -27.03 -4.18
N MET A 442 -18.11 -27.55 -4.24
CA MET A 442 -17.84 -28.84 -4.88
C MET A 442 -16.74 -29.62 -4.17
N GLY A 443 -16.84 -30.94 -4.27
CA GLY A 443 -15.87 -31.84 -3.68
C GLY A 443 -15.91 -31.83 -2.15
N GLY A 444 -14.82 -32.33 -1.56
CA GLY A 444 -14.62 -32.41 -0.13
C GLY A 444 -14.85 -33.82 0.44
N ARG A 445 -14.54 -33.93 1.73
CA ARG A 445 -14.68 -35.13 2.54
C ARG A 445 -15.90 -34.98 3.46
N THR A 446 -16.71 -36.03 3.52
CA THR A 446 -17.88 -36.15 4.42
C THR A 446 -17.54 -36.94 5.68
N PRO A 447 -18.33 -36.85 6.77
CA PRO A 447 -18.11 -37.65 7.97
C PRO A 447 -18.10 -39.17 7.69
N GLN A 448 -17.22 -39.90 8.36
CA GLN A 448 -17.27 -41.37 8.38
C GLN A 448 -18.41 -41.83 9.32
N THR A 449 -19.10 -42.92 8.96
CA THR A 449 -20.02 -43.60 9.88
C THR A 449 -19.26 -44.74 10.55
N PHE A 450 -19.35 -44.87 11.88
CA PHE A 450 -18.66 -45.90 12.66
C PHE A 450 -19.28 -47.29 12.45
N SER A 451 -19.20 -47.83 11.24
CA SER A 451 -19.42 -49.25 10.98
C SER A 451 -18.05 -49.91 10.79
N MET A 452 -17.83 -51.07 11.40
CA MET A 452 -16.54 -51.80 11.31
C MET A 452 -16.28 -52.40 9.92
N GLU A 453 -17.18 -52.19 8.94
CA GLU A 453 -17.09 -52.75 7.59
C GLU A 453 -16.93 -51.69 6.48
N ASP A 454 -16.84 -50.39 6.80
CA ASP A 454 -16.83 -49.34 5.77
C ASP A 454 -15.42 -48.88 5.31
N GLU A 455 -15.31 -48.75 3.99
CA GLU A 455 -14.21 -48.26 3.13
C GLU A 455 -13.58 -46.90 3.51
N PRO A 456 -12.39 -46.54 2.97
CA PRO A 456 -11.69 -45.28 3.29
C PRO A 456 -12.50 -44.02 2.95
N ASP A 457 -12.25 -42.92 3.70
CA ASP A 457 -12.75 -41.54 3.55
C ASP A 457 -13.84 -41.33 2.47
N ARG A 458 -15.11 -41.19 2.87
CA ARG A 458 -16.22 -40.86 1.93
C ARG A 458 -16.01 -39.46 1.34
N LEU A 459 -15.78 -39.42 0.03
CA LEU A 459 -15.60 -38.20 -0.76
C LEU A 459 -16.90 -37.80 -1.45
N SER A 460 -17.15 -36.51 -1.60
CA SER A 460 -18.32 -36.00 -2.31
C SER A 460 -17.96 -35.67 -3.77
N ASN A 461 -18.85 -36.03 -4.71
CA ASN A 461 -18.86 -35.47 -6.05
C ASN A 461 -19.98 -34.43 -6.26
N ARG A 462 -20.76 -34.10 -5.22
CA ARG A 462 -21.90 -33.19 -5.36
C ARG A 462 -21.46 -31.78 -5.72
N LEU A 463 -22.27 -31.13 -6.56
CA LEU A 463 -22.15 -29.72 -6.90
C LEU A 463 -23.34 -28.98 -6.28
N LEU A 464 -23.06 -28.00 -5.42
CA LEU A 464 -24.07 -27.26 -4.68
C LEU A 464 -23.99 -25.79 -5.05
N GLU A 465 -25.12 -25.21 -5.42
CA GLU A 465 -25.27 -23.78 -5.70
C GLU A 465 -25.98 -23.11 -4.52
N TYR A 466 -25.43 -21.99 -4.04
CA TYR A 466 -26.04 -21.16 -3.02
C TYR A 466 -26.56 -19.86 -3.62
N ASN A 467 -27.83 -19.57 -3.37
CA ASN A 467 -28.44 -18.29 -3.70
C ASN A 467 -28.52 -17.40 -2.45
N PRO A 468 -27.80 -16.25 -2.41
CA PRO A 468 -27.81 -15.37 -1.25
C PRO A 468 -29.15 -14.66 -1.03
N HIS A 469 -29.94 -14.45 -2.08
CA HIS A 469 -31.22 -13.72 -2.00
C HIS A 469 -32.30 -14.56 -1.32
N THR A 470 -32.32 -15.87 -1.60
CA THR A 470 -33.28 -16.80 -1.00
C THR A 470 -32.71 -17.50 0.24
N ASN A 471 -31.41 -17.38 0.50
CA ASN A 471 -30.70 -18.12 1.55
C ASN A 471 -30.99 -19.63 1.45
N MET A 472 -30.79 -20.20 0.26
CA MET A 472 -31.07 -21.62 -0.01
C MET A 472 -29.98 -22.23 -0.88
N TRP A 473 -29.74 -23.52 -0.64
CA TRP A 473 -28.89 -24.37 -1.45
C TRP A 473 -29.71 -25.16 -2.47
N LYS A 474 -29.16 -25.32 -3.67
CA LYS A 474 -29.68 -26.16 -4.74
C LYS A 474 -28.60 -27.14 -5.17
N GLU A 475 -28.93 -28.43 -5.20
CA GLU A 475 -28.03 -29.43 -5.76
C GLU A 475 -28.14 -29.40 -7.30
N LEU A 476 -26.99 -29.35 -7.96
CA LEU A 476 -26.84 -29.37 -9.41
C LEU A 476 -26.33 -30.75 -9.88
N ALA A 477 -26.09 -30.88 -11.19
CA ALA A 477 -25.49 -32.09 -11.73
C ALA A 477 -24.13 -32.37 -11.04
N PRO A 478 -23.92 -33.59 -10.50
CA PRO A 478 -22.71 -33.91 -9.77
C PRO A 478 -21.49 -34.02 -10.70
N MET A 479 -20.30 -33.83 -10.12
CA MET A 479 -19.04 -34.08 -10.81
C MET A 479 -18.91 -35.57 -11.17
N LYS A 480 -18.23 -35.87 -12.28
CA LYS A 480 -17.95 -37.25 -12.69
C LYS A 480 -17.14 -38.05 -11.68
N TYR A 481 -16.27 -37.37 -10.93
CA TYR A 481 -15.36 -37.99 -9.96
C TYR A 481 -15.41 -37.24 -8.63
N SER A 482 -15.51 -37.98 -7.52
CA SER A 482 -15.40 -37.40 -6.19
C SER A 482 -13.96 -36.95 -5.93
N LYS A 483 -13.77 -35.72 -5.42
CA LYS A 483 -12.46 -35.11 -5.18
C LYS A 483 -12.46 -34.30 -3.89
N TYR A 484 -11.35 -34.29 -3.16
CA TYR A 484 -11.10 -33.38 -2.04
C TYR A 484 -9.69 -32.80 -2.14
N ARG A 485 -9.44 -31.67 -1.45
CA ARG A 485 -8.21 -30.87 -1.62
C ARG A 485 -7.96 -30.47 -3.08
N CYS A 486 -9.02 -30.32 -3.85
CA CYS A 486 -8.96 -29.76 -5.20
C CYS A 486 -8.95 -28.23 -5.12
N CYS A 487 -8.53 -27.61 -6.22
CA CYS A 487 -8.71 -26.19 -6.48
C CYS A 487 -9.82 -26.05 -7.53
N ALA A 488 -10.65 -25.02 -7.40
CA ALA A 488 -11.66 -24.68 -8.39
C ALA A 488 -11.49 -23.22 -8.79
N VAL A 489 -11.65 -22.92 -10.08
CA VAL A 489 -11.54 -21.57 -10.63
C VAL A 489 -12.63 -21.33 -11.65
N VAL A 490 -13.03 -20.07 -11.81
CA VAL A 490 -14.00 -19.65 -12.84
C VAL A 490 -13.24 -19.01 -13.98
N LEU A 491 -13.48 -19.48 -15.20
CA LEU A 491 -12.90 -18.91 -16.42
C LEU A 491 -13.99 -18.85 -17.49
N LYS A 492 -14.21 -17.66 -18.06
CA LYS A 492 -15.22 -17.43 -19.12
C LYS A 492 -16.61 -17.99 -18.77
N ASN A 493 -17.01 -17.81 -17.50
CA ASN A 493 -18.30 -18.27 -16.98
C ASN A 493 -18.47 -19.81 -16.90
N GLU A 494 -17.36 -20.54 -16.88
CA GLU A 494 -17.31 -21.98 -16.64
C GLU A 494 -16.46 -22.29 -15.39
N ILE A 495 -16.74 -23.40 -14.71
CA ILE A 495 -16.03 -23.80 -13.49
C ILE A 495 -15.05 -24.93 -13.82
N PHE A 496 -13.76 -24.68 -13.58
CA PHE A 496 -12.71 -25.67 -13.76
C PHE A 496 -12.24 -26.19 -12.41
N VAL A 497 -12.29 -27.51 -12.21
CA VAL A 497 -11.76 -28.20 -11.03
C VAL A 497 -10.43 -28.85 -11.40
N MET A 498 -9.37 -28.51 -10.68
CA MET A 498 -8.00 -28.94 -10.94
C MET A 498 -7.37 -29.61 -9.72
N GLY A 499 -6.57 -30.64 -9.99
CA GLY A 499 -5.86 -31.40 -8.96
C GLY A 499 -6.78 -32.17 -8.02
N GLY A 500 -6.39 -32.23 -6.75
CA GLY A 500 -7.08 -32.96 -5.69
C GLY A 500 -6.84 -34.47 -5.70
N ILE A 501 -7.24 -35.10 -4.59
CA ILE A 501 -7.21 -36.55 -4.41
C ILE A 501 -8.64 -37.05 -4.59
N GLY A 502 -8.83 -38.10 -5.38
CA GLY A 502 -10.16 -38.62 -5.70
C GLY A 502 -10.15 -40.11 -6.06
N CYS A 503 -11.34 -40.65 -6.33
CA CYS A 503 -11.55 -42.04 -6.76
C CYS A 503 -12.03 -42.09 -8.22
N GLU A 504 -11.69 -43.17 -8.94
CA GLU A 504 -12.30 -43.49 -10.23
C GLU A 504 -13.70 -44.11 -10.01
N GLY A 505 -14.72 -43.25 -9.83
CA GLY A 505 -16.11 -43.68 -9.70
C GLY A 505 -16.94 -42.74 -8.81
N GLY A 506 -18.26 -42.84 -8.92
CA GLY A 506 -19.19 -42.15 -8.02
C GLY A 506 -19.21 -42.84 -6.64
N ASP A 507 -18.90 -42.08 -5.60
CA ASP A 507 -19.07 -42.39 -4.18
C ASP A 507 -18.74 -43.83 -3.73
N ARG A 508 -17.63 -44.41 -4.23
CA ARG A 508 -17.04 -45.66 -3.72
C ARG A 508 -15.57 -45.45 -3.40
N GLY A 509 -15.11 -46.05 -2.31
CA GLY A 509 -13.85 -45.80 -1.64
C GLY A 509 -12.61 -46.07 -2.50
N GLN A 510 -11.47 -45.62 -1.97
CA GLN A 510 -10.18 -45.63 -2.65
C GLN A 510 -9.79 -47.04 -3.13
N SER A 511 -9.64 -47.21 -4.44
CA SER A 511 -8.71 -48.19 -4.99
C SER A 511 -7.40 -47.47 -5.32
N ARG A 512 -6.37 -47.66 -4.48
CA ARG A 512 -4.97 -47.40 -4.89
C ARG A 512 -4.40 -48.70 -5.45
N PRO A 513 -3.53 -48.59 -6.46
CA PRO A 513 -2.10 -48.52 -6.13
C PRO A 513 -1.51 -47.19 -6.58
N LEU A 514 -0.48 -46.74 -5.85
CA LEU A 514 0.37 -45.63 -6.27
C LEU A 514 0.89 -45.91 -7.70
N SER A 515 0.31 -45.25 -8.69
CA SER A 515 0.97 -44.99 -9.95
C SER A 515 0.87 -43.50 -10.21
N ARG A 516 1.99 -42.90 -10.59
CA ARG A 516 2.07 -41.51 -11.03
C ARG A 516 1.06 -41.33 -12.17
N CYS A 517 -0.05 -40.64 -11.93
CA CYS A 517 -0.89 -40.14 -13.01
C CYS A 517 -0.17 -38.96 -13.68
N SER A 518 0.72 -39.30 -14.60
CA SER A 518 1.08 -38.43 -15.71
C SER A 518 -0.08 -38.42 -16.71
N GLY A 519 -0.65 -37.25 -16.97
CA GLY A 519 -1.51 -36.99 -18.12
C GLY A 519 -2.99 -37.30 -17.94
N ASP A 520 -3.78 -36.30 -17.53
CA ASP A 520 -4.92 -35.81 -18.32
C ASP A 520 -5.56 -34.62 -17.57
N LEU A 521 -5.03 -33.43 -17.87
CA LEU A 521 -5.59 -32.14 -17.49
C LEU A 521 -6.69 -31.78 -18.48
N GLN A 522 -7.95 -32.01 -18.11
CA GLN A 522 -9.13 -31.16 -18.41
C GLN A 522 -10.40 -32.00 -18.28
N SER A 523 -11.11 -31.84 -17.16
CA SER A 523 -12.54 -32.11 -17.12
C SER A 523 -13.26 -30.76 -17.21
N ARG A 524 -13.93 -30.50 -18.35
CA ARG A 524 -14.79 -29.32 -18.57
C ARG A 524 -16.16 -29.57 -17.93
N TRP A 525 -16.70 -28.58 -17.21
CA TRP A 525 -18.03 -28.63 -16.58
C TRP A 525 -18.78 -27.31 -16.70
#